data_AF-A0A969QM90-F1
#
_entry.id   AF-A0A969QM90-F1
#
_cell.length_a   1.000
_cell.length_b   1.000
_cell.length_c   1.000
_cell.angle_alpha   90.00
_cell.angle_beta   90.00
_cell.angle_gamma   90.00
#
_symmetry.space_group_name_H-M   'P 1'
#
loop_
_entity.id
_entity.type
_entity.pdbx_description
1 polymer ?
#
loop_
_entity_poly.entity_id
_entity_poly.type
_entity_poly.pdbx_seq_one_letter_code
_entity_poly.pdbx_strand_id
1 'polypeptide(L)' 'MKFNRLRSGYQYLQQQIWQYFQQNAEPRTTQKRDRDGNVYYQVYDPRTQDSATFGSESEIRWWIEQHYSR' A
#
# COMPACT_ATOMS: atom_id res chain seq x y z
N MET A 1 -36.92 -14.37 -15.48
CA MET A 1 -35.85 -14.38 -16.51
C MET A 1 -34.87 -13.25 -16.17
N LYS A 2 -33.83 -13.50 -15.36
CA LYS A 2 -32.41 -13.61 -15.76
C LYS A 2 -32.02 -12.68 -16.91
N PHE A 3 -31.22 -11.64 -16.63
CA PHE A 3 -30.02 -11.26 -17.41
C PHE A 3 -29.24 -10.14 -16.70
N ASN A 4 -28.46 -10.51 -15.66
CA ASN A 4 -27.34 -9.68 -15.18
C ASN A 4 -26.09 -10.58 -15.20
N ARG A 5 -25.53 -10.82 -16.39
CA ARG A 5 -24.30 -11.62 -16.56
C ARG A 5 -23.44 -11.10 -17.72
N LEU A 6 -22.98 -9.86 -17.64
CA LEU A 6 -21.89 -9.36 -18.51
C LEU A 6 -20.98 -8.38 -17.73
N ARG A 7 -20.45 -8.82 -16.59
CA ARG A 7 -19.30 -8.16 -15.92
C ARG A 7 -18.08 -9.08 -15.85
N SER A 8 -18.09 -10.17 -16.59
CA SER A 8 -17.38 -11.41 -16.24
C SER A 8 -15.94 -11.52 -16.76
N GLY A 9 -15.48 -10.61 -17.62
CA GLY A 9 -14.09 -10.60 -18.14
C GLY A 9 -13.28 -9.41 -17.63
N TYR A 10 -13.87 -8.22 -17.67
CA TYR A 10 -13.21 -6.98 -17.23
C TYR A 10 -12.87 -7.01 -15.74
N GLN A 11 -13.79 -7.48 -14.89
CA GLN A 11 -13.52 -7.62 -13.46
C GLN A 11 -12.44 -8.67 -13.16
N TYR A 12 -12.34 -9.70 -13.99
CA TYR A 12 -11.30 -10.72 -13.85
C TYR A 12 -9.93 -10.15 -14.20
N LEU A 13 -9.81 -9.48 -15.34
CA LEU A 13 -8.57 -8.81 -15.76
C LEU A 13 -8.15 -7.71 -14.78
N GLN A 14 -9.09 -6.91 -14.26
CA GLN A 14 -8.81 -5.93 -13.22
C GLN A 14 -8.28 -6.60 -11.95
N GLN A 15 -8.88 -7.70 -11.50
CA GLN A 15 -8.40 -8.43 -10.33
C GLN A 15 -7.00 -9.00 -10.55
N GLN A 16 -6.70 -9.52 -11.74
CA GLN A 16 -5.38 -10.07 -12.06
C GLN A 16 -4.30 -8.97 -12.08
N ILE A 17 -4.61 -7.82 -12.68
CA ILE A 17 -3.70 -6.66 -12.69
C ILE A 17 -3.46 -6.16 -11.26
N TRP A 18 -4.53 -6.03 -10.46
CA TRP A 18 -4.41 -5.67 -9.04
C TRP A 18 -3.56 -6.68 -8.27
N GLN A 19 -3.82 -7.97 -8.40
CA GLN A 19 -3.04 -9.01 -7.72
C GLN A 19 -1.56 -8.99 -8.12
N TYR A 20 -1.26 -8.75 -9.41
CA TYR A 20 0.12 -8.64 -9.89
C TYR A 20 0.86 -7.44 -9.30
N PHE A 21 0.20 -6.27 -9.22
CA PHE A 21 0.75 -5.12 -8.53
C PHE A 21 0.95 -5.41 -7.04
N GLN A 22 -0.01 -6.07 -6.37
CA GLN A 22 0.11 -6.38 -4.94
C GLN A 22 1.22 -7.37 -4.58
N GLN A 23 1.57 -8.29 -5.48
CA GLN A 23 2.64 -9.26 -5.22
C GLN A 23 4.06 -8.65 -5.32
N ASN A 24 4.22 -7.56 -6.08
CA ASN A 24 5.53 -6.92 -6.31
C ASN A 24 5.64 -5.52 -5.70
N ALA A 25 4.59 -5.05 -5.01
CA ALA A 25 4.58 -3.68 -4.53
C ALA A 25 5.28 -3.55 -3.17
N GLU A 26 6.47 -2.95 -3.21
CA GLU A 26 7.21 -2.53 -2.04
C GLU A 26 6.48 -1.38 -1.30
N PRO A 27 6.61 -1.28 0.04
CA PRO A 27 6.14 -0.14 0.79
C PRO A 27 6.72 1.16 0.24
N ARG A 28 5.85 2.14 0.03
CA ARG A 28 6.24 3.45 -0.48
C ARG A 28 6.44 4.41 0.67
N THR A 29 7.63 4.98 0.77
CA THR A 29 7.99 5.97 1.79
C THR A 29 8.09 7.36 1.17
N THR A 30 7.38 8.33 1.72
CA THR A 30 7.45 9.75 1.32
C THR A 30 7.84 10.60 2.52
N GLN A 31 8.94 11.33 2.41
CA GLN A 31 9.32 12.34 3.39
C GLN A 31 8.50 13.61 3.15
N LYS A 32 7.96 14.17 4.23
CA LYS A 32 7.16 15.39 4.23
C LYS A 32 7.63 16.33 5.32
N ARG A 33 7.22 17.58 5.22
CA ARG A 33 7.42 18.61 6.23
C ARG A 33 6.06 19.16 6.64
N ASP A 34 5.83 19.28 7.95
CA ASP A 34 4.61 19.90 8.46
C ASP A 34 4.69 21.43 8.40
N ARG A 35 3.68 22.10 8.96
CA ARG A 35 3.61 23.58 8.99
C ARG A 35 4.61 24.20 9.95
N ASP A 36 5.06 23.45 10.95
CA ASP A 36 6.02 23.88 11.97
C ASP A 36 7.47 23.61 11.55
N GLY A 37 7.67 23.00 10.37
CA GLY A 37 8.98 22.70 9.81
C GLY A 37 9.52 21.32 10.20
N ASN A 38 8.75 20.53 10.97
CA ASN A 38 9.16 19.19 11.38
C ASN A 38 9.09 18.24 10.20
N VAL A 39 10.13 17.43 10.07
CA VAL A 39 10.20 16.37 9.06
C VAL A 39 9.50 15.14 9.61
N TYR A 40 8.64 14.54 8.79
CA TYR A 40 8.01 13.26 9.09
C TYR A 40 7.99 12.40 7.82
N TYR A 41 7.78 11.11 8.01
CA TYR A 41 7.75 10.13 6.94
C TYR A 41 6.40 9.46 6.91
N GLN A 42 5.79 9.41 5.73
CA GLN A 42 4.57 8.64 5.52
C GLN A 42 4.92 7.37 4.75
N VAL A 43 4.52 6.23 5.29
CA VAL A 43 4.71 4.91 4.68
C VAL A 43 3.35 4.37 4.28
N TYR A 44 3.26 3.84 3.07
CA TYR A 44 2.07 3.18 2.55
C TYR A 44 2.46 1.80 2.03
N ASP A 45 1.88 0.75 2.59
CA ASP A 45 1.97 -0.59 2.05
C ASP A 45 0.76 -0.87 1.15
N PRO A 46 0.95 -0.92 -0.19
CA PRO A 46 -0.13 -1.25 -1.11
C PRO A 46 -0.71 -2.65 -0.87
N ARG A 47 0.10 -3.62 -0.43
CA ARG A 47 -0.30 -5.03 -0.27
C ARG A 47 -1.37 -5.20 0.81
N THR A 48 -1.18 -4.54 1.94
CA THR A 48 -2.12 -4.52 3.07
C THR A 48 -3.12 -3.36 2.97
N GLN A 49 -2.83 -2.35 2.14
CA GLN A 49 -3.48 -1.04 2.10
C GLN A 49 -3.30 -0.24 3.39
N ASP A 50 -2.36 -0.64 4.24
CA ASP A 50 -2.05 0.05 5.49
C ASP A 50 -1.16 1.27 5.24
N SER A 51 -1.34 2.27 6.09
CA SER A 51 -0.50 3.46 6.07
C SER A 51 -0.16 3.90 7.48
N ALA A 52 1.04 4.43 7.65
CA ALA A 52 1.53 4.91 8.93
C ALA A 52 2.41 6.15 8.75
N THR A 53 2.55 6.93 9.82
CA THR A 53 3.39 8.12 9.85
C THR A 53 4.41 7.99 10.96
N PHE A 54 5.66 8.34 10.68
CA PHE A 54 6.81 8.15 11.55
C PHE A 54 7.66 9.42 11.63
N GLY A 55 8.32 9.63 12.76
CA GLY A 55 9.25 10.74 12.96
C GLY A 55 10.67 10.43 12.48
N SER A 56 10.99 9.15 12.28
CA SER A 56 12.35 8.70 11.96
C SER A 56 12.37 7.51 11.01
N GLU A 57 13.50 7.35 10.30
CA GLU A 57 13.75 6.19 9.44
C GLU A 57 13.84 4.88 10.24
N SER A 58 14.30 4.93 11.50
CA SER A 58 14.38 3.76 12.38
C SER A 58 13.00 3.17 12.68
N GLU A 59 12.00 4.03 12.92
CA GLU A 59 10.61 3.59 13.13
C GLU A 59 10.01 2.97 11.86
N ILE A 60 10.33 3.53 10.69
CA ILE A 60 9.93 2.97 9.39
C ILE A 60 10.49 1.56 9.22
N ARG A 61 11.79 1.38 9.50
CA ARG A 61 12.45 0.08 9.37
C ARG A 61 11.83 -0.95 10.32
N TRP A 62 11.59 -0.57 11.57
CA TRP A 62 10.91 -1.44 12.54
C TRP A 62 9.51 -1.84 12.05
N TRP A 63 8.75 -0.90 11.51
CA TRP A 63 7.42 -1.19 10.98
C TRP A 63 7.46 -2.16 9.78
N ILE A 64 8.38 -1.95 8.84
CA ILE A 64 8.59 -2.86 7.70
C ILE A 64 8.98 -4.25 8.19
N GLU A 65 9.91 -4.34 9.14
CA GLU A 65 10.30 -5.62 9.74
C GLU A 65 9.10 -6.34 10.35
N GLN A 66 8.25 -5.66 11.13
CA GLN A 66 7.04 -6.28 11.69
C GLN A 66 6.05 -6.79 10.61
N HIS A 67 5.93 -6.08 9.48
CA HIS A 67 4.96 -6.42 8.43
C HIS A 67 5.47 -7.51 7.48
N TYR A 68 6.79 -7.66 7.33
CA TYR A 68 7.40 -8.57 6.34
C TYR A 68 8.26 -9.70 6.94
N SER A 69 8.50 -9.74 8.25
CA SER A 69 9.33 -10.79 8.90
C SER A 69 8.61 -12.11 9.19
N ARG A 70 7.50 -12.42 8.52
CA ARG A 70 6.80 -13.71 8.63
C ARG A 70 7.25 -14.72 7.58
#